data_AF-A0A511WMC8-F1
#
_entry.id   AF-A0A511WMC8-F1
#
_cell.length_a   1.000
_cell.length_b   1.000
_cell.length_c   1.000
_cell.angle_alpha   90.00
_cell.angle_beta   90.00
_cell.angle_gamma   90.00
#
_symmetry.space_group_name_H-M   'P 1'
#
loop_
_entity.id
_entity.type
_entity.pdbx_description
1 polymer ?
#
loop_
_entity_poly.entity_id
_entity_poly.type
_entity_poly.pdbx_seq_one_letter_code
_entity_poly.pdbx_strand_id
1 'polypeptide(L)'
;MLEFFMLIITAVLVAGYIYVIYKKRKNLKGDYGWKSYVTPGAFVVAPIVALGSYLFEFGGIITWFILGICFMTGAFFTKYLPEPKEG
;
A
#
# COMPACT_ATOMS: atom_id res chain seq x y z
N MET A 1 -25.56 -3.04 -1.30
CA MET A 1 -25.09 -3.45 -2.64
C MET A 1 -23.80 -2.73 -3.02
N LEU A 2 -23.80 -1.40 -3.12
CA LEU A 2 -22.61 -0.60 -3.47
C LEU A 2 -21.44 -0.77 -2.49
N GLU A 3 -21.75 -0.75 -1.19
CA GLU A 3 -20.79 -0.87 -0.08
C GLU A 3 -20.05 -2.21 -0.10
N PHE A 4 -20.80 -3.29 -0.28
CA PHE A 4 -20.27 -4.64 -0.38
C PHE A 4 -19.36 -4.79 -1.61
N PHE A 5 -19.72 -4.16 -2.73
CA PHE A 5 -18.92 -4.14 -3.93
C PHE A 5 -17.61 -3.37 -3.74
N MET A 6 -17.64 -2.22 -3.06
CA MET A 6 -16.41 -1.48 -2.71
C MET A 6 -15.47 -2.31 -1.85
N LEU A 7 -16.00 -2.98 -0.81
CA LEU A 7 -15.20 -3.85 0.06
C LEU A 7 -14.50 -4.95 -0.73
N ILE A 8 -15.24 -5.65 -1.61
CA ILE A 8 -14.69 -6.72 -2.45
C ILE A 8 -13.62 -6.17 -3.40
N ILE A 9 -13.91 -5.06 -4.10
CA ILE A 9 -12.94 -4.46 -5.04
C ILE A 9 -11.67 -4.06 -4.32
N THR A 10 -11.77 -3.36 -3.19
CA THR A 10 -10.59 -2.92 -2.45
C THR A 10 -9.80 -4.12 -1.95
N ALA A 11 -10.45 -5.18 -1.46
CA ALA A 11 -9.76 -6.41 -1.07
C ALA A 11 -9.02 -7.07 -2.24
N VAL A 12 -9.65 -7.16 -3.41
CA VAL A 12 -9.04 -7.72 -4.63
C VAL A 12 -7.87 -6.86 -5.10
N LEU A 13 -7.99 -5.54 -5.07
CA LEU A 13 -6.92 -4.62 -5.45
C LEU A 13 -5.73 -4.71 -4.51
N VAL A 14 -5.96 -4.76 -3.19
CA VAL A 14 -4.90 -4.90 -2.19
C VAL A 14 -4.20 -6.25 -2.35
N ALA A 15 -4.95 -7.34 -2.49
CA ALA A 15 -4.38 -8.67 -2.72
C ALA A 15 -3.59 -8.73 -4.03
N GLY A 16 -4.13 -8.17 -5.12
CA GLY A 16 -3.46 -8.07 -6.40
C GLY A 16 -2.16 -7.25 -6.33
N TYR A 17 -2.19 -6.12 -5.63
CA TYR A 17 -1.02 -5.29 -5.40
C TYR A 17 0.08 -6.03 -4.61
N ILE A 18 -0.29 -6.72 -3.52
CA ILE A 18 0.62 -7.57 -2.75
C ILE A 18 1.25 -8.65 -3.63
N TYR A 19 0.44 -9.33 -4.46
CA TYR A 19 0.93 -10.35 -5.38
C TYR A 19 1.92 -9.79 -6.41
N VAL A 20 1.62 -8.63 -6.99
CA VAL A 20 2.51 -7.94 -7.94
C VAL A 20 3.83 -7.56 -7.27
N ILE A 21 3.79 -7.02 -6.05
CA ILE A 21 5.00 -6.70 -5.26
C ILE A 21 5.79 -7.97 -5.03
N TYR A 22 5.16 -9.04 -4.55
CA TYR A 22 5.83 -10.31 -4.25
C TYR A 22 6.50 -10.88 -5.51
N LYS A 23 5.79 -10.89 -6.64
CA LYS A 23 6.32 -11.37 -7.93
C LYS A 23 7.47 -10.49 -8.42
N LYS A 24 7.34 -9.16 -8.38
CA LYS A 24 8.43 -8.25 -8.79
C LYS A 24 9.66 -8.41 -7.88
N ARG A 25 9.46 -8.53 -6.57
CA ARG A 25 10.52 -8.73 -5.57
C ARG A 25 11.24 -10.06 -5.72
N LYS A 26 10.53 -11.16 -6.01
CA LYS A 26 11.16 -12.46 -6.27
C LYS A 26 12.08 -12.45 -7.51
N ASN A 27 11.78 -11.60 -8.50
CA ASN A 27 12.58 -11.46 -9.72
C ASN A 27 13.73 -10.44 -9.58
N LEU A 28 13.77 -9.69 -8.48
CA LEU A 28 14.80 -8.70 -8.22
C LEU A 28 16.04 -9.41 -7.66
N LYS A 29 17.03 -9.66 -8.53
CA LYS A 29 18.38 -10.07 -8.13
C LYS A 29 19.12 -8.85 -7.56
N GLY A 30 19.17 -8.74 -6.24
CA GLY A 30 19.92 -7.71 -5.52
C GLY A 30 19.47 -7.59 -4.06
N ASP A 31 20.42 -7.33 -3.15
CA ASP A 31 20.14 -7.02 -1.74
C ASP A 31 19.46 -5.65 -1.62
N TYR A 32 18.16 -5.59 -1.91
CA TYR A 32 17.35 -4.41 -1.63
C TYR A 32 17.01 -4.41 -0.14
N GLY A 33 17.66 -3.51 0.60
CA GLY A 33 17.45 -3.39 2.04
C GLY A 33 15.98 -3.15 2.41
N TRP A 34 15.63 -3.49 3.66
CA TRP A 34 14.29 -3.34 4.27
C TRP A 34 13.60 -1.99 3.98
N LYS A 35 14.36 -0.90 3.85
CA LYS A 35 13.88 0.45 3.50
C LYS A 35 13.07 0.47 2.20
N SER A 36 13.39 -0.40 1.25
CA SER A 36 12.66 -0.50 -0.02
C SER A 36 11.22 -0.99 0.16
N TYR A 37 10.92 -1.73 1.23
CA TYR A 37 9.59 -2.27 1.51
C TYR A 37 8.64 -1.25 2.16
N VAL A 38 9.18 -0.12 2.63
CA VAL A 38 8.40 0.91 3.31
C VAL A 38 7.37 1.55 2.37
N THR A 39 7.77 1.90 1.14
CA THR A 39 6.83 2.48 0.16
C THR A 39 5.70 1.51 -0.21
N PRO A 40 5.98 0.27 -0.68
CA PRO A 40 4.91 -0.69 -0.95
C PRO A 40 4.03 -0.98 0.27
N GLY A 41 4.64 -1.08 1.46
CA GLY A 41 3.91 -1.30 2.71
C GLY A 41 2.94 -0.15 3.03
N ALA A 42 3.38 1.10 2.90
CA ALA A 42 2.53 2.27 3.12
C ALA A 42 1.31 2.30 2.19
N PHE A 43 1.49 1.91 0.91
CA PHE A 43 0.40 1.82 -0.06
C PHE A 43 -0.51 0.60 0.14
N VAL A 44 -0.09 -0.42 0.89
CA VAL A 44 -0.97 -1.51 1.35
C VAL A 44 -1.74 -1.09 2.61
N VAL A 45 -1.09 -0.44 3.57
CA VAL A 45 -1.68 -0.05 4.85
C VAL A 45 -2.75 1.03 4.67
N ALA A 46 -2.51 2.03 3.81
CA ALA A 46 -3.45 3.13 3.58
C ALA A 46 -4.88 2.68 3.22
N PRO A 47 -5.10 1.85 2.18
CA PRO A 47 -6.45 1.37 1.84
C PRO A 47 -7.05 0.47 2.93
N ILE A 48 -6.25 -0.28 3.68
CA ILE A 48 -6.73 -1.09 4.81
C ILE A 48 -7.26 -0.18 5.93
N VAL A 49 -6.53 0.89 6.26
CA VAL A 49 -6.97 1.89 7.25
C VAL A 49 -8.22 2.61 6.79
N ALA A 50 -8.31 2.98 5.50
CA ALA A 50 -9.51 3.58 4.93
C ALA A 50 -10.73 2.65 5.01
N LEU A 51 -10.55 1.35 4.71
CA LEU A 51 -11.61 0.35 4.86
C LEU A 51 -12.01 0.13 6.32
N GLY A 52 -11.04 0.04 7.24
CA GLY A 52 -11.33 -0.08 8.67
C GLY A 52 -12.12 1.13 9.17
N SER A 53 -11.70 2.33 8.79
CA SER A 53 -12.42 3.57 9.11
C SER A 53 -13.86 3.57 8.59
N TYR A 54 -14.10 2.96 7.43
CA TYR A 54 -15.42 2.80 6.87
C TYR A 54 -16.25 1.76 7.64
N LEU A 55 -15.68 0.61 7.98
CA LEU A 55 -16.37 -0.49 8.68
C LEU A 55 -16.70 -0.18 10.15
N PHE A 56 -15.82 0.54 10.85
CA PHE A 56 -16.00 0.89 12.26
C PHE A 56 -16.71 2.22 12.46
N GLU A 57 -17.14 2.88 11.38
CA GLU A 57 -17.68 4.25 11.37
C GLU A 57 -16.79 5.28 12.10
N PHE A 58 -15.53 4.95 12.34
CA PHE A 58 -14.56 5.74 13.10
C PHE A 58 -13.85 6.78 12.19
N GLY A 59 -14.56 7.25 11.16
CA GLY A 59 -14.05 8.13 10.12
C GLY A 59 -13.94 9.57 10.54
N GLY A 60 -12.82 10.20 10.21
CA GLY A 60 -12.60 11.62 10.47
C GLY A 60 -11.13 12.01 10.42
N ILE A 61 -10.75 12.95 11.30
CA ILE A 61 -9.41 13.54 11.34
C ILE A 61 -8.31 12.48 11.58
N ILE A 62 -8.59 11.44 12.39
CA ILE A 62 -7.62 10.40 12.75
C ILE A 62 -7.24 9.57 11.52
N THR A 63 -8.24 9.06 10.78
CA THR A 63 -8.01 8.34 9.53
C THR A 63 -7.24 9.20 8.53
N TRP A 64 -7.62 10.48 8.40
CA TRP A 64 -6.92 11.43 7.55
C TRP A 64 -5.44 11.61 7.95
N PHE A 65 -5.14 11.74 9.24
CA PHE A 65 -3.77 11.83 9.72
C PHE A 65 -2.97 10.56 9.41
N ILE A 66 -3.55 9.37 9.65
CA ILE A 66 -2.87 8.09 9.35
C ILE A 66 -2.60 7.96 7.85
N LEU A 67 -3.56 8.29 7.00
CA LEU A 67 -3.40 8.30 5.54
C LEU A 67 -2.32 9.30 5.12
N GLY A 68 -2.33 10.51 5.67
CA GLY A 68 -1.32 11.52 5.42
C GLY A 68 0.09 11.03 5.76
N ILE A 69 0.27 10.41 6.93
CA ILE A 69 1.55 9.82 7.35
C ILE A 69 1.95 8.66 6.41
N CYS A 70 1.01 7.79 6.04
CA CYS A 70 1.28 6.71 5.08
C CYS A 70 1.76 7.26 3.74
N PHE A 71 1.08 8.27 3.17
CA PHE A 71 1.47 8.82 1.88
C PHE A 71 2.78 9.61 1.95
N MET A 72 3.01 10.40 3.00
CA MET A 72 4.28 11.10 3.20
C MET A 72 5.45 10.12 3.35
N THR A 73 5.28 9.10 4.18
CA THR A 73 6.29 8.05 4.38
C THR A 73 6.52 7.27 3.07
N GLY A 74 5.43 6.89 2.39
CA GLY A 74 5.49 6.22 1.10
C GLY A 74 6.28 7.03 0.08
N ALA A 75 5.98 8.32 -0.05
CA ALA A 75 6.65 9.25 -0.96
C ALA A 75 8.13 9.43 -0.60
N PHE A 76 8.47 9.62 0.67
CA PHE A 76 9.85 9.81 1.11
C PHE A 76 10.75 8.60 0.81
N PHE A 77 10.21 7.39 0.94
CA PHE A 77 10.95 6.15 0.72
C PHE A 77 10.96 5.68 -0.75
N THR A 78 10.31 6.39 -1.67
CA THR A 78 10.34 6.07 -3.12
C THR A 78 11.76 5.99 -3.67
N LYS A 79 12.69 6.80 -3.16
CA LYS A 79 14.12 6.77 -3.52
C LYS A 79 14.84 5.45 -3.23
N TYR A 80 14.24 4.59 -2.39
CA TYR A 80 14.77 3.25 -2.09
C TYR A 80 14.08 2.16 -2.89
N LEU A 81 13.15 2.51 -3.79
CA LEU A 81 12.57 1.53 -4.71
C LEU A 81 13.64 1.04 -5.69
N PRO A 82 13.59 -0.24 -6.07
CA PRO A 82 14.49 -0.80 -7.06
C PRO A 82 14.33 -0.02 -8.36
N GLU A 83 15.44 0.42 -8.94
CA GLU A 83 15.43 1.07 -10.24
C GLU A 83 14.82 0.10 -11.27
N PRO A 84 13.94 0.58 -12.16
CA PRO A 84 13.52 -0.23 -13.28
C PRO A 84 14.77 -0.54 -14.09
N LYS A 85 15.09 -1.83 -14.24
CA LYS A 85 16.01 -2.24 -15.30
C LYS A 85 15.37 -1.75 -16.59
N GLU A 86 15.99 -0.77 -17.24
CA GLU A 86 15.64 -0.38 -18.59
C GLU A 86 15.56 -1.67 -19.42
N GLY A 87 14.36 -1.95 -19.92
CA GLY A 87 14.09 -3.08 -20.80
C GLY A 87 14.30 -2.67 -22.23
#